data_AF-A0AAW2MXS5-F1
#
_entry.id   AF-A0AAW2MXS5-F1
#
_cell.length_a   1.000
_cell.length_b   1.000
_cell.length_c   1.000
_cell.angle_alpha   90.00
_cell.angle_beta   90.00
_cell.angle_gamma   90.00
#
_symmetry.space_group_name_H-M   'P 1'
#
loop_
_entity.id
_entity.type
_entity.pdbx_description
1 polymer ?
#
loop_
_entity_poly.entity_id
_entity_poly.type
_entity_poly.pdbx_seq_one_letter_code
_entity_poly.pdbx_strand_id
1 'polypeptide(L)'
;MANLTLTGILEKMTGKDKDYRYMATSDLLNELNKEGFKLDVDLEAKLSNIVIQQLDDAAGDVSGLAVKCLAPLVKKIHEQQVLEMTNKLCDKLLNGKEQNRDIASIALKTIVAEVPTRLLQNLFLSPFPQS
;
A
#
# COMPACT_ATOMS: atom_id res chain seq x y z
N MET A 1 20.76 -8.72 -1.72
CA MET A 1 20.24 -8.91 -3.09
C MET A 1 18.75 -8.60 -3.22
N ALA A 2 17.91 -8.82 -2.20
CA ALA A 2 16.47 -8.50 -2.26
C ALA A 2 16.14 -7.04 -2.61
N ASN A 3 16.88 -6.06 -2.09
CA ASN A 3 16.61 -4.63 -2.31
C ASN A 3 16.79 -4.17 -3.77
N LEU A 4 17.71 -4.78 -4.52
CA LEU A 4 17.93 -4.45 -5.94
C LEU A 4 16.76 -4.95 -6.79
N THR A 5 16.29 -6.17 -6.53
CA THR A 5 15.11 -6.74 -7.19
C THR A 5 13.88 -5.87 -6.93
N LEU A 6 13.68 -5.45 -5.67
CA LEU A 6 12.54 -4.62 -5.30
C LEU A 6 12.58 -3.25 -5.97
N THR A 7 13.75 -2.61 -6.05
CA THR A 7 13.88 -1.31 -6.74
C THR A 7 13.46 -1.40 -8.20
N GLY A 8 13.87 -2.46 -8.92
CA GLY A 8 13.45 -2.69 -10.31
C GLY A 8 11.96 -3.02 -10.47
N ILE A 9 11.35 -3.70 -9.49
CA ILE A 9 9.90 -3.92 -9.45
C ILE A 9 9.17 -2.57 -9.32
N LEU A 10 9.59 -1.75 -8.36
CA LEU A 10 8.97 -0.45 -8.08
C LEU A 10 9.00 0.51 -9.27
N GLU A 11 10.09 0.51 -10.06
CA GLU A 11 10.16 1.30 -11.29
C GLU A 11 9.11 0.85 -12.31
N LYS A 12 8.95 -0.47 -12.51
CA LYS A 12 8.00 -1.04 -13.47
C LYS A 12 6.54 -0.84 -13.05
N MET A 13 6.25 -0.81 -11.75
CA MET A 13 4.92 -0.47 -11.21
C MET A 13 4.43 0.91 -11.64
N THR A 14 5.35 1.83 -11.91
CA THR A 14 5.03 3.19 -12.40
C THR A 14 5.12 3.34 -13.92
N GLY A 15 5.30 2.22 -14.65
CA GLY A 15 5.43 2.20 -16.10
C GLY A 15 4.15 2.57 -16.85
N LYS A 16 4.30 2.97 -18.13
CA LYS A 16 3.15 3.32 -18.99
C LYS A 16 2.31 2.11 -19.41
N ASP A 17 2.95 0.96 -19.56
CA ASP A 17 2.33 -0.26 -20.05
C ASP A 17 1.56 -0.99 -18.93
N LYS A 18 0.31 -1.35 -19.20
CA LYS A 18 -0.57 -2.01 -18.22
C LYS A 18 0.00 -3.37 -17.79
N ASP A 19 0.50 -4.16 -18.73
CA ASP A 19 0.94 -5.52 -18.46
C ASP A 19 2.24 -5.51 -17.65
N TYR A 20 3.14 -4.54 -17.90
CA TYR A 20 4.29 -4.32 -17.01
C TYR A 20 3.89 -3.90 -15.60
N ARG A 21 2.91 -3.00 -15.44
CA ARG A 21 2.44 -2.63 -14.09
C ARG A 21 1.79 -3.81 -13.38
N TYR A 22 0.97 -4.59 -14.09
CA TYR A 22 0.34 -5.79 -13.55
C TYR A 22 1.38 -6.83 -13.12
N MET A 23 2.33 -7.17 -14.01
CA MET A 23 3.43 -8.10 -13.72
C MET A 23 4.25 -7.63 -12.52
N ALA A 24 4.64 -6.35 -12.48
CA ALA A 24 5.43 -5.82 -11.38
C ALA A 24 4.67 -5.84 -10.05
N THR A 25 3.38 -5.51 -10.06
CA THR A 25 2.54 -5.58 -8.85
C THR A 25 2.35 -7.05 -8.39
N SER A 26 2.27 -7.99 -9.33
CA SER A 26 2.22 -9.43 -9.05
C SER A 26 3.54 -9.94 -8.45
N ASP A 27 4.67 -9.52 -9.02
CA ASP A 27 6.00 -9.86 -8.51
C ASP A 27 6.20 -9.29 -7.09
N LEU A 28 5.76 -8.06 -6.84
CA LEU A 28 5.76 -7.48 -5.50
C LEU A 28 4.96 -8.34 -4.52
N LEU A 29 3.74 -8.74 -4.87
CA LEU A 29 2.91 -9.59 -4.01
C LEU A 29 3.63 -10.90 -3.67
N ASN A 30 4.30 -11.51 -4.65
CA ASN A 30 5.08 -12.73 -4.42
C ASN A 30 6.28 -12.49 -3.50
N GLU A 31 7.00 -11.37 -3.64
CA GLU A 31 8.11 -11.01 -2.74
C GLU A 31 7.62 -10.77 -1.30
N LEU A 32 6.52 -10.04 -1.13
CA LEU A 32 5.93 -9.73 0.20
C LEU A 32 5.53 -10.98 0.99
N ASN A 33 5.13 -12.04 0.29
CA ASN A 33 4.74 -13.31 0.90
C ASN A 33 5.92 -14.22 1.29
N LYS A 34 7.17 -13.86 0.93
CA LYS A 34 8.35 -14.63 1.35
C LYS A 34 8.63 -14.43 2.84
N GLU A 35 8.93 -15.52 3.55
CA GLU A 35 9.24 -15.47 4.98
C GLU A 35 10.45 -14.58 5.29
N GLY A 36 11.47 -14.61 4.42
CA GLY A 36 12.69 -13.83 4.54
C GLY A 36 12.61 -12.39 4.03
N PHE A 37 11.44 -11.91 3.60
CA PHE A 37 11.29 -10.54 3.12
C PHE A 37 11.53 -9.53 4.25
N LYS A 38 12.45 -8.59 4.01
CA LYS A 38 12.82 -7.51 4.92
C LYS A 38 13.02 -6.23 4.13
N LEU A 39 12.61 -5.11 4.73
CA LEU A 39 12.80 -3.77 4.20
C LEU A 39 13.68 -2.97 5.15
N ASP A 40 14.46 -2.06 4.59
CA ASP A 40 15.00 -0.94 5.35
C ASP A 40 13.97 0.21 5.37
N VAL A 41 14.12 1.11 6.34
CA VAL A 41 13.15 2.19 6.62
C VAL A 41 12.93 3.09 5.38
N ASP A 42 13.97 3.36 4.60
CA ASP A 42 13.87 4.18 3.39
C ASP A 42 13.03 3.48 2.31
N LEU A 43 13.23 2.18 2.13
CA LEU A 43 12.45 1.36 1.20
C LEU A 43 11.00 1.14 1.66
N GLU A 44 10.72 1.08 2.96
CA GLU A 44 9.35 1.01 3.48
C GLU A 44 8.51 2.20 3.01
N ALA A 45 9.01 3.41 3.24
CA ALA A 45 8.31 4.63 2.85
C ALA A 45 8.08 4.68 1.33
N LYS A 46 9.09 4.34 0.54
CA LYS A 46 8.99 4.32 -0.93
C LYS A 46 7.98 3.28 -1.41
N LEU A 47 8.06 2.05 -0.90
CA LEU A 47 7.17 0.95 -1.27
C LEU A 47 5.72 1.27 -0.89
N SER A 48 5.48 1.71 0.34
CA SER A 48 4.16 2.11 0.82
C SER A 48 3.53 3.19 -0.06
N ASN A 49 4.31 4.21 -0.46
CA ASN A 49 3.83 5.26 -1.34
C ASN A 49 3.44 4.74 -2.73
N ILE A 50 4.27 3.88 -3.33
CA ILE A 50 4.00 3.32 -4.66
C ILE A 50 2.77 2.40 -4.61
N VAL A 51 2.60 1.58 -3.58
CA VAL A 51 1.40 0.72 -3.43
C VAL A 51 0.14 1.55 -3.28
N ILE A 52 0.17 2.63 -2.47
CA ILE A 52 -0.97 3.54 -2.33
C ILE A 52 -1.29 4.25 -3.64
N GLN A 53 -0.28 4.66 -4.42
CA GLN A 53 -0.48 5.22 -5.75
C GLN A 53 -1.09 4.20 -6.73
N GLN A 54 -0.68 2.93 -6.63
CA GLN A 54 -1.19 1.86 -7.51
C GLN A 54 -2.70 1.60 -7.31
N LEU A 55 -3.27 1.99 -6.17
CA LEU A 55 -4.72 1.93 -5.96
C LEU A 55 -5.48 2.87 -6.91
N ASP A 56 -4.83 3.93 -7.42
CA ASP A 56 -5.40 4.85 -8.39
C ASP A 56 -5.19 4.42 -9.85
N ASP A 57 -4.69 3.20 -10.10
CA ASP A 57 -4.47 2.73 -11.47
C ASP A 57 -5.77 2.73 -12.27
N ALA A 58 -5.68 3.17 -13.53
CA ALA A 58 -6.81 3.16 -14.44
C ALA A 58 -7.28 1.73 -14.75
N ALA A 59 -6.40 0.73 -14.61
CA ALA A 59 -6.71 -0.67 -14.81
C ALA A 59 -7.11 -1.32 -13.47
N GLY A 60 -8.38 -1.77 -13.39
CA GLY A 60 -8.95 -2.35 -12.17
C GLY A 60 -8.29 -3.67 -11.73
N ASP A 61 -7.70 -4.41 -12.65
CA ASP A 61 -6.91 -5.61 -12.37
C ASP A 61 -5.61 -5.26 -11.60
N VAL A 62 -4.94 -4.16 -11.98
CA VAL A 62 -3.74 -3.66 -11.32
C VAL A 62 -4.06 -3.08 -9.94
N SER A 63 -5.09 -2.23 -9.82
CA SER A 63 -5.47 -1.65 -8.52
C SER A 63 -6.03 -2.71 -7.56
N GLY A 64 -6.75 -3.71 -8.07
CA GLY A 64 -7.17 -4.88 -7.30
C GLY A 64 -5.99 -5.72 -6.79
N LEU A 65 -4.90 -5.82 -7.55
CA LEU A 65 -3.67 -6.49 -7.12
C LEU A 65 -2.91 -5.67 -6.07
N ALA A 66 -2.93 -4.34 -6.18
CA ALA A 66 -2.37 -3.44 -5.18
C ALA A 66 -3.05 -3.60 -3.81
N VAL A 67 -4.39 -3.75 -3.78
CA VAL A 67 -5.12 -4.08 -2.54
C VAL A 67 -4.61 -5.38 -1.90
N LYS A 68 -4.38 -6.42 -2.71
CA LYS A 68 -3.86 -7.71 -2.21
C LYS A 68 -2.45 -7.57 -1.61
N CYS A 69 -1.64 -6.62 -2.07
CA CYS A 69 -0.32 -6.35 -1.51
C CYS A 69 -0.38 -5.73 -0.11
N LEU A 70 -1.46 -5.01 0.23
CA LEU A 70 -1.57 -4.33 1.53
C LEU A 70 -1.51 -5.30 2.71
N ALA A 71 -2.20 -6.44 2.62
CA ALA A 71 -2.29 -7.41 3.71
C ALA A 71 -0.93 -7.98 4.17
N PRO A 72 -0.06 -8.48 3.27
CA PRO A 72 1.29 -8.88 3.67
C PRO A 72 2.20 -7.67 3.94
N LEU A 73 2.01 -6.53 3.26
CA LEU A 73 2.85 -5.35 3.45
C LEU A 73 2.75 -4.79 4.88
N VAL A 74 1.55 -4.59 5.41
CA VAL A 74 1.36 -4.01 6.76
C VAL A 74 1.91 -4.88 7.89
N LYS A 75 2.11 -6.18 7.63
CA LYS A 75 2.75 -7.12 8.56
C LYS A 75 4.29 -7.07 8.52
N LYS A 76 4.86 -6.38 7.54
CA LYS A 76 6.29 -6.37 7.22
C LYS A 76 6.96 -5.00 7.38
N ILE A 77 6.17 -3.95 7.66
CA ILE A 77 6.64 -2.57 7.84
C ILE A 77 6.39 -2.11 9.27
N HIS A 78 7.03 -0.99 9.65
CA HIS A 78 6.88 -0.42 10.98
C HIS A 78 5.50 0.22 11.17
N GLU A 79 5.04 0.24 12.43
CA GLU A 79 3.75 0.81 12.83
C GLU A 79 3.56 2.26 12.35
N GLN A 80 4.63 3.06 12.40
CA GLN A 80 4.62 4.44 11.91
C GLN A 80 4.26 4.52 10.42
N GLN A 81 4.76 3.59 9.61
CA GLN A 81 4.47 3.55 8.18
C GLN A 81 3.03 3.11 7.91
N VAL A 82 2.50 2.18 8.71
CA VAL A 82 1.09 1.77 8.65
C VAL A 82 0.15 2.93 8.98
N LEU A 83 0.47 3.73 10.00
CA LEU A 83 -0.28 4.93 10.35
C LEU A 83 -0.28 5.95 9.20
N GLU A 84 0.88 6.19 8.59
CA GLU A 84 0.99 7.11 7.45
C GLU A 84 0.17 6.64 6.24
N MET A 85 0.22 5.34 5.91
CA MET A 85 -0.61 4.74 4.85
C MET A 85 -2.09 4.91 5.15
N THR A 86 -2.50 4.69 6.39
CA THR A 86 -3.90 4.81 6.80
C THR A 86 -4.39 6.25 6.65
N ASN A 87 -3.59 7.23 7.10
CA ASN A 87 -3.92 8.65 6.95
C ASN A 87 -4.07 9.05 5.47
N LYS A 88 -3.19 8.56 4.59
CA LYS A 88 -3.30 8.79 3.13
C LYS A 88 -4.57 8.20 2.53
N LEU A 89 -5.00 7.02 2.99
CA LEU A 89 -6.26 6.41 2.55
C LEU A 89 -7.48 7.18 3.06
N CYS A 90 -7.46 7.64 4.31
CA CYS A 90 -8.51 8.50 4.86
C CYS A 90 -8.63 9.80 4.05
N ASP A 91 -7.51 10.47 3.75
CA ASP A 91 -7.51 11.66 2.91
C ASP A 91 -8.06 11.37 1.50
N LYS A 92 -7.67 10.24 0.88
CA LYS A 92 -8.23 9.81 -0.41
C LYS A 92 -9.74 9.57 -0.36
N LEU A 93 -10.27 9.05 0.75
CA LEU A 93 -11.71 8.83 0.90
C LEU A 93 -12.48 10.15 1.02
N LEU A 94 -11.94 11.08 1.82
CA LEU A 94 -12.58 12.37 2.09
C LEU A 94 -12.43 13.34 0.92
N ASN A 95 -11.21 13.51 0.42
CA ASN A 95 -10.80 14.56 -0.51
C ASN A 95 -10.39 14.05 -1.90
N GLY A 96 -10.29 12.73 -2.09
CA GLY A 96 -9.87 12.14 -3.36
C GLY A 96 -10.97 12.05 -4.43
N LYS A 97 -10.61 11.46 -5.58
CA LYS A 97 -11.51 11.27 -6.72
C LYS A 97 -12.61 10.27 -6.38
N GLU A 98 -13.85 10.59 -6.73
CA GLU A 98 -15.01 9.74 -6.44
C GLU A 98 -14.86 8.31 -6.97
N GLN A 99 -14.36 8.16 -8.21
CA GLN A 99 -14.12 6.85 -8.84
C GLN A 99 -13.09 5.97 -8.08
N ASN A 100 -12.23 6.56 -7.24
CA ASN A 100 -11.22 5.83 -6.46
C ASN A 100 -11.68 5.59 -5.00
N ARG A 101 -12.86 6.07 -4.59
CA ARG A 101 -13.32 5.93 -3.20
C ARG A 101 -13.61 4.49 -2.83
N ASP A 102 -14.18 3.70 -3.75
CA ASP A 102 -14.49 2.30 -3.49
C ASP A 102 -13.21 1.49 -3.23
N ILE A 103 -12.21 1.64 -4.09
CA ILE A 103 -10.92 0.94 -3.92
C ILE A 103 -10.17 1.44 -2.68
N ALA A 104 -10.21 2.74 -2.37
CA ALA A 104 -9.64 3.28 -1.15
C ALA A 104 -10.34 2.74 0.11
N SER A 105 -11.66 2.53 0.05
CA SER A 105 -12.45 1.96 1.16
C SER A 105 -12.09 0.50 1.39
N ILE A 106 -11.95 -0.28 0.32
CA ILE A 106 -11.47 -1.67 0.39
C ILE A 106 -10.06 -1.71 0.98
N ALA A 107 -9.15 -0.88 0.46
CA ALA A 107 -7.77 -0.79 0.94
C ALA A 107 -7.71 -0.47 2.45
N LEU A 108 -8.49 0.52 2.91
CA LEU A 108 -8.54 0.89 4.33
C LEU A 108 -9.05 -0.26 5.19
N LYS A 109 -10.12 -0.95 4.76
CA LYS A 109 -10.64 -2.14 5.46
C LYS A 109 -9.60 -3.25 5.52
N THR A 110 -8.83 -3.46 4.45
CA THR A 110 -7.73 -4.43 4.42
C THR A 110 -6.65 -4.09 5.43
N ILE A 111 -6.22 -2.82 5.51
CA ILE A 111 -5.22 -2.41 6.53
C ILE A 111 -5.77 -2.61 7.94
N VAL A 112 -7.00 -2.15 8.20
CA VAL A 112 -7.64 -2.24 9.53
C VAL A 112 -7.81 -3.69 9.98
N ALA A 113 -8.10 -4.62 9.07
CA ALA A 113 -8.25 -6.04 9.38
C ALA A 113 -6.94 -6.72 9.78
N GLU A 114 -5.79 -6.15 9.42
CA GLU A 114 -4.47 -6.76 9.56
C GLU A 114 -3.63 -6.14 10.68
N VAL A 115 -4.05 -4.99 11.21
CA VAL A 115 -3.38 -4.35 12.35
C VAL A 115 -3.87 -4.91 13.69
N PRO A 116 -2.97 -5.13 14.67
CA PRO A 116 -3.37 -5.52 16.01
C PRO A 116 -4.24 -4.44 16.67
N THR A 117 -5.18 -4.86 17.53
CA THR A 117 -6.16 -3.98 18.19
C THR A 117 -5.53 -2.79 18.94
N ARG A 118 -4.28 -2.92 19.39
CA ARG A 118 -3.53 -1.82 20.04
C ARG A 118 -3.25 -0.67 19.08
N LEU A 119 -2.92 -0.97 17.82
CA LEU A 119 -2.69 0.04 16.80
C LEU A 119 -3.98 0.73 16.35
N LEU A 120 -5.10 0.02 16.40
CA LEU A 120 -6.41 0.61 16.16
C LEU A 120 -6.70 1.76 17.13
N GLN A 121 -6.32 1.63 18.40
CA GLN A 121 -6.49 2.72 19.37
C GLN A 121 -5.71 3.97 18.96
N ASN A 122 -4.47 3.82 18.49
CA ASN A 122 -3.66 4.94 18.03
C ASN A 122 -4.22 5.58 16.74
N LEU A 123 -4.79 4.78 15.84
CA LEU A 123 -5.48 5.26 14.65
C LEU A 123 -6.71 6.11 15.00
N PHE A 124 -7.57 5.62 15.91
CA PHE A 124 -8.80 6.32 16.32
C PHE A 124 -8.53 7.53 17.22
N LEU A 125 -7.42 7.55 17.94
CA LEU A 125 -7.04 8.65 18.84
C LEU A 125 -6.15 9.70 18.16
N SER A 126 -5.66 9.44 16.95
CA SER A 126 -4.97 10.48 16.17
C SER A 126 -5.96 11.60 15.86
N PRO A 127 -5.69 12.86 16.27
CA PRO A 127 -6.57 13.96 15.95
C PRO A 127 -6.56 14.12 14.43
N PHE A 128 -7.66 13.75 13.78
CA PHE A 128 -7.92 14.19 12.42
C PHE A 128 -7.64 15.70 12.38
N PRO A 129 -6.75 16.19 11.49
CA PRO A 129 -6.52 17.61 11.40
C PRO A 129 -7.84 18.25 11.00
N GLN A 130 -8.41 19.01 11.93
CA GLN A 130 -9.51 19.90 11.63
C GLN A 130 -8.91 21.02 10.78
N SER A 131 -9.16 20.99 9.49
CA SER A 131 -9.00 22.17 8.65
C SER A 131 -10.03 22.20 7.54
#